data_AF-A0A958V663-F1
#
_entry.id   AF-A0A958V663-F1
#
_cell.length_a   1.000
_cell.length_b   1.000
_cell.length_c   1.000
_cell.angle_alpha   90.00
_cell.angle_beta   90.00
_cell.angle_gamma   90.00
#
_symmetry.space_group_name_H-M   'P 1'
#
loop_
_entity.id
_entity.type
_entity.pdbx_description
1 polymer ?
#
loop_
_entity_poly.entity_id
_entity_poly.type
_entity_poly.pdbx_seq_one_letter_code
_entity_poly.pdbx_strand_id
1 'polypeptide(L)'
;MFDGKKAALVDELGDNHIATSAETPVRKDAFVKSDEEKIELIREDVKHILETLGMDLTDDSLKGTPLRVAKMFVKEIFGGLNPEKRPRSSKFENKYKYGEMLVEKNITVYSTCEHHLLPIVGKAHVAYISNG
;
A
#
# COMPACT_ATOMS: atom_id res chain seq x y z
N MET A 1 -27.40 6.07 13.63
CA MET A 1 -26.71 5.91 14.93
C MET A 1 -25.67 4.82 14.76
N PHE A 2 -24.40 5.19 14.74
CA PHE A 2 -23.31 4.22 14.70
C PHE A 2 -23.23 3.53 16.06
N ASP A 3 -23.22 2.20 16.07
CA ASP A 3 -23.24 1.38 17.27
C ASP A 3 -21.89 1.49 18.00
N GLY A 4 -21.86 2.26 19.09
CA GLY A 4 -20.62 2.72 19.75
C GLY A 4 -19.70 1.61 20.27
N LYS A 5 -20.20 0.38 20.46
CA LYS A 5 -19.38 -0.77 20.85
C LYS A 5 -18.55 -1.34 19.70
N LYS A 6 -19.04 -1.24 18.46
CA LYS A 6 -18.30 -1.73 17.28
C LYS A 6 -17.18 -0.77 16.88
N ALA A 7 -17.38 0.53 17.05
CA ALA A 7 -16.34 1.53 16.80
C ALA A 7 -15.13 1.30 17.71
N ALA A 8 -15.36 1.15 19.02
CA ALA A 8 -14.28 0.96 20.00
C ALA A 8 -13.42 -0.29 19.73
N LEU A 9 -14.02 -1.41 19.30
CA LEU A 9 -13.27 -2.62 18.96
C LEU A 9 -12.43 -2.44 17.69
N VAL A 10 -12.94 -1.74 16.68
CA VAL A 10 -12.20 -1.47 15.43
C VAL A 10 -11.00 -0.56 15.71
N ASP A 11 -11.20 0.47 16.53
CA ASP A 11 -10.14 1.39 16.94
C ASP A 11 -9.05 0.63 17.73
N GLU A 12 -9.44 -0.20 18.71
CA GLU A 12 -8.50 -0.99 19.51
C GLU A 12 -7.69 -2.01 18.68
N LEU A 13 -8.33 -2.65 17.69
CA LEU A 13 -7.63 -3.57 16.78
C LEU A 13 -6.60 -2.82 15.90
N GLY A 14 -6.96 -1.64 15.40
CA GLY A 14 -6.10 -0.80 14.58
C GLY A 14 -4.92 -0.21 15.37
N ASP A 15 -5.19 0.32 16.56
CA ASP A 15 -4.19 0.90 17.45
C ASP A 15 -3.13 -0.13 17.87
N ASN A 16 -3.56 -1.36 18.16
CA ASN A 16 -2.68 -2.46 18.54
C ASN A 16 -2.04 -3.18 17.35
N HIS A 17 -2.32 -2.75 16.12
CA HIS A 17 -1.77 -3.31 14.88
C HIS A 17 -1.92 -4.84 14.80
N ILE A 18 -3.07 -5.38 15.21
CA ILE A 18 -3.29 -6.82 15.28
C ILE A 18 -3.48 -7.38 13.87
N ALA A 19 -2.55 -8.24 13.45
CA ALA A 19 -2.65 -8.93 12.15
C ALA A 19 -3.80 -9.95 12.17
N THR A 20 -4.86 -9.67 11.41
CA THR A 20 -6.05 -10.54 11.32
C THR A 20 -6.04 -11.44 10.07
N SER A 21 -5.20 -11.13 9.08
CA SER A 21 -5.10 -11.86 7.82
C SER A 21 -3.70 -11.77 7.24
N ALA A 22 -3.28 -12.82 6.52
CA ALA A 22 -2.08 -12.79 5.68
C ALA A 22 -2.34 -12.18 4.29
N GLU A 23 -3.60 -12.14 3.87
CA GLU A 23 -4.03 -11.54 2.61
C GLU A 23 -4.61 -10.14 2.85
N THR A 24 -4.18 -9.18 2.03
CA THR A 24 -4.72 -7.82 2.05
C THR A 24 -6.22 -7.87 1.71
N PRO A 25 -7.11 -7.24 2.51
CA PRO A 25 -8.55 -7.31 2.31
C PRO A 25 -8.99 -6.43 1.11
N VAL A 26 -8.97 -7.00 -0.09
CA VAL A 26 -9.39 -6.32 -1.33
C VAL A 26 -10.85 -6.65 -1.66
N ARG A 27 -11.66 -5.64 -2.01
CA ARG A 27 -13.06 -5.85 -2.43
C ARG A 27 -13.15 -6.61 -3.76
N LYS A 28 -14.21 -7.37 -3.96
CA LYS A 28 -14.46 -8.15 -5.21
C LYS A 28 -14.53 -7.27 -6.46
N ASP A 29 -14.92 -6.01 -6.33
CA ASP A 29 -15.09 -5.05 -7.42
C ASP A 29 -13.92 -4.05 -7.56
N ALA A 30 -12.81 -4.26 -6.85
CA ALA A 30 -11.71 -3.29 -6.73
C ALA A 30 -11.06 -2.89 -8.07
N PHE A 31 -11.22 -3.72 -9.10
CA PHE A 31 -10.60 -3.53 -10.43
C PHE A 31 -11.62 -3.23 -11.53
N VAL A 32 -12.89 -2.94 -11.20
CA VAL A 32 -13.91 -2.52 -12.19
C VAL A 32 -13.62 -1.13 -12.72
N LYS A 33 -13.15 -0.21 -11.87
CA LYS A 33 -12.80 1.16 -12.25
C LYS A 33 -11.40 1.23 -12.84
N SER A 34 -11.24 2.00 -13.91
CA SER A 34 -9.92 2.30 -14.47
C SER A 34 -9.08 3.13 -13.51
N ASP A 35 -7.76 3.16 -13.74
CA ASP A 35 -6.86 3.99 -12.95
C ASP A 35 -7.20 5.47 -13.10
N GLU A 36 -7.60 5.90 -14.30
CA GLU A 36 -8.02 7.28 -14.58
C GLU A 36 -9.30 7.64 -13.81
N GLU A 37 -10.30 6.75 -13.77
CA GLU A 37 -11.52 6.96 -12.98
C GLU A 37 -11.21 7.04 -11.48
N LYS A 38 -10.32 6.17 -10.97
CA LYS A 38 -9.89 6.21 -9.56
C LYS A 38 -9.18 7.52 -9.24
N ILE A 39 -8.32 8.01 -10.12
CA ILE A 39 -7.57 9.25 -9.91
C ILE A 39 -8.51 10.44 -9.83
N GLU A 40 -9.49 10.57 -10.73
CA GLU A 40 -10.41 11.71 -10.67
C GLU A 40 -11.29 11.68 -9.41
N LEU A 41 -11.78 10.50 -9.00
CA LEU A 41 -12.56 10.37 -7.77
C LEU A 41 -11.74 10.73 -6.53
N ILE A 42 -10.55 10.13 -6.37
CA ILE A 42 -9.68 10.39 -5.21
C ILE A 42 -9.21 11.84 -5.20
N ARG A 43 -8.95 12.44 -6.36
CA ARG A 43 -8.56 13.85 -6.47
C ARG A 43 -9.62 14.76 -5.85
N GLU A 44 -10.89 14.56 -6.19
CA GLU A 44 -11.97 15.38 -5.63
C GLU A 44 -12.15 15.13 -4.13
N ASP A 45 -11.97 13.89 -3.66
CA ASP A 45 -11.98 13.58 -2.22
C ASP A 45 -10.83 14.27 -1.47
N VAL A 46 -9.60 14.23 -2.01
CA VAL A 46 -8.44 14.90 -1.40
C VAL A 46 -8.63 16.41 -1.41
N LYS A 47 -9.16 16.97 -2.51
CA LYS A 47 -9.51 18.39 -2.58
C LYS A 47 -10.44 18.77 -1.42
N HIS A 48 -11.52 18.00 -1.24
CA HIS A 48 -12.49 18.23 -0.18
C HIS A 48 -11.87 18.12 1.22
N ILE A 49 -10.96 17.16 1.45
CA ILE A 49 -10.20 17.05 2.70
C ILE A 49 -9.40 18.33 2.96
N LEU A 50 -8.63 18.82 1.98
CA LEU A 50 -7.77 20.00 2.15
C LEU A 50 -8.60 21.27 2.40
N GLU A 51 -9.70 21.46 1.68
CA GLU A 51 -10.64 22.58 1.91
C GLU A 51 -11.27 22.49 3.31
N THR A 52 -11.65 21.29 3.76
CA THR A 52 -12.19 21.06 5.11
C THR A 52 -11.19 21.40 6.21
N LEU A 53 -9.90 21.16 5.96
CA LEU A 53 -8.81 21.57 6.84
C LEU A 53 -8.51 23.08 6.79
N GLY A 54 -9.21 23.84 5.93
CA GLY A 54 -9.03 25.28 5.78
C GLY A 54 -7.83 25.67 4.90
N MET A 55 -7.32 24.76 4.06
CA MET A 55 -6.20 25.06 3.17
C MET A 55 -6.66 25.85 1.93
N ASP A 56 -5.88 26.85 1.54
CA ASP A 56 -6.14 27.67 0.36
C ASP A 56 -5.66 26.97 -0.92
N LEU A 57 -6.60 26.48 -1.73
CA LEU A 57 -6.29 25.82 -3.01
C LEU A 57 -6.16 26.79 -4.19
N THR A 58 -6.21 28.11 -3.96
CA THR A 58 -5.83 29.11 -4.96
C THR A 58 -4.32 29.31 -5.01
N ASP A 59 -3.60 28.92 -3.94
CA ASP A 59 -2.15 28.86 -3.87
C ASP A 59 -1.55 27.97 -4.97
N ASP A 60 -0.49 28.45 -5.61
CA ASP A 60 0.11 27.80 -6.77
C ASP A 60 0.83 26.49 -6.44
N SER A 61 1.36 26.37 -5.22
CA SER A 61 1.98 25.15 -4.70
C SER A 61 0.93 24.08 -4.38
N LEU A 62 -0.20 24.47 -3.77
CA LEU A 62 -1.23 23.55 -3.27
C LEU A 62 -2.29 23.15 -4.29
N LYS A 63 -2.62 24.00 -5.29
CA LYS A 63 -3.68 23.68 -6.27
C LYS A 63 -3.49 22.35 -7.00
N GLY A 64 -2.24 21.89 -7.14
CA GLY A 64 -1.89 20.61 -7.76
C GLY A 64 -1.84 19.42 -6.80
N THR A 65 -1.89 19.65 -5.47
CA THR A 65 -1.77 18.60 -4.45
C THR A 65 -2.83 17.50 -4.59
N PRO A 66 -4.12 17.81 -4.80
CA PRO A 66 -5.13 16.76 -4.92
C PRO A 66 -4.82 15.74 -6.01
N LEU A 67 -4.37 16.23 -7.18
CA LEU A 67 -3.99 15.36 -8.29
C LEU A 67 -2.71 14.56 -8.00
N ARG A 68 -1.72 15.17 -7.33
CA ARG A 68 -0.48 14.47 -6.96
C ARG A 68 -0.76 13.33 -5.98
N VAL A 69 -1.58 13.56 -4.96
CA VAL A 69 -1.95 12.52 -3.98
C VAL A 69 -2.73 11.39 -4.66
N ALA A 70 -3.71 11.71 -5.50
CA ALA A 70 -4.48 10.71 -6.23
C ALA A 70 -3.59 9.83 -7.13
N LYS A 71 -2.66 10.45 -7.88
CA LYS A 71 -1.68 9.71 -8.69
C LYS A 71 -0.76 8.84 -7.85
N MET A 72 -0.26 9.36 -6.74
CA MET A 72 0.59 8.61 -5.80
C MET A 72 -0.13 7.36 -5.29
N PHE A 73 -1.38 7.49 -4.86
CA PHE A 73 -2.17 6.34 -4.38
C PHE A 73 -2.39 5.29 -5.47
N VAL A 74 -2.81 5.69 -6.67
CA VAL A 74 -3.20 4.75 -7.72
C VAL A 74 -1.99 4.15 -8.45
N LYS A 75 -1.02 4.99 -8.82
CA LYS A 75 0.07 4.60 -9.72
C LYS A 75 1.34 4.19 -8.98
N GLU A 76 1.54 4.62 -7.74
CA GLU A 76 2.79 4.47 -7.00
C GLU A 76 2.63 3.57 -5.76
N ILE A 77 2.31 4.15 -4.59
CA ILE A 77 2.52 3.49 -3.28
C ILE A 77 1.59 2.30 -3.00
N PHE A 78 0.40 2.26 -3.63
CA PHE A 78 -0.51 1.10 -3.58
C PHE A 78 -0.53 0.29 -4.88
N GLY A 79 0.47 0.48 -5.76
CA GLY A 79 0.59 -0.27 -7.00
C GLY A 79 0.61 -1.79 -6.81
N GLY A 80 1.13 -2.26 -5.66
CA GLY A 80 1.16 -3.68 -5.31
C GLY A 80 -0.22 -4.33 -5.15
N LEU A 81 -1.31 -3.55 -5.03
CA LEU A 81 -2.67 -4.09 -5.04
C LEU A 81 -3.08 -4.65 -6.41
N ASN A 82 -2.50 -4.14 -7.50
CA ASN A 82 -2.79 -4.64 -8.84
C ASN A 82 -1.99 -5.93 -9.11
N PRO A 83 -2.65 -7.10 -9.28
CA PRO A 83 -1.96 -8.36 -9.52
C PRO A 83 -1.06 -8.33 -10.77
N GLU A 84 -1.40 -7.52 -11.78
CA GLU A 84 -0.63 -7.37 -13.02
C GLU A 84 0.74 -6.71 -12.80
N LYS A 85 0.92 -5.95 -11.70
CA LYS A 85 2.20 -5.34 -11.34
C LYS A 85 3.13 -6.31 -10.59
N ARG A 86 2.72 -7.56 -10.36
CA ARG A 86 3.55 -8.57 -9.70
C ARG A 86 4.81 -8.85 -10.52
N PRO A 87 6.02 -8.81 -9.91
CA PRO A 87 7.25 -9.11 -10.63
C PRO A 87 7.29 -10.58 -11.06
N ARG A 88 7.93 -10.85 -12.20
CA ARG A 88 8.18 -12.21 -12.69
C ARG A 88 9.46 -12.75 -12.06
N SER A 89 9.39 -13.98 -11.53
CA SER A 89 10.57 -14.68 -11.03
C SER A 89 11.35 -15.32 -12.17
N SER A 90 12.68 -15.16 -12.18
CA SER A 90 13.59 -15.96 -13.00
C SER A 90 14.31 -16.98 -12.12
N LYS A 91 14.58 -18.17 -12.67
CA LYS A 91 15.22 -19.29 -11.97
C LYS A 91 16.25 -19.94 -12.89
N PHE A 92 17.22 -20.62 -12.30
CA PHE A 92 18.19 -21.46 -13.00
C PHE A 92 18.35 -22.78 -12.25
N GLU A 93 18.74 -23.84 -12.95
CA GLU A 93 18.98 -25.16 -12.34
C GLU A 93 20.15 -25.09 -11.36
N ASN A 94 19.99 -25.66 -10.17
CA ASN A 94 21.06 -25.80 -9.18
C ASN A 94 22.06 -26.91 -9.56
N LYS A 95 22.79 -26.74 -10.68
CA LYS A 95 23.73 -27.74 -11.22
C LYS A 95 24.86 -28.09 -10.26
N TYR A 96 25.28 -27.13 -9.43
CA TYR A 96 26.32 -27.31 -8.42
C TYR A 96 25.83 -28.00 -7.14
N LYS A 97 24.53 -28.31 -7.04
CA LYS A 97 23.90 -28.89 -5.85
C LYS A 97 24.24 -28.10 -4.59
N TYR A 98 24.24 -26.77 -4.69
CA TYR A 98 24.48 -25.90 -3.57
C TYR A 98 23.38 -26.12 -2.52
N GLY A 99 23.75 -26.59 -1.34
CA GLY A 99 22.84 -27.01 -0.26
C GLY A 99 22.84 -26.08 0.95
N GLU A 100 23.56 -24.96 0.87
CA GLU A 100 23.64 -23.99 1.96
C GLU A 100 22.63 -22.85 1.78
N MET A 101 22.45 -22.07 2.86
CA MET A 101 21.53 -20.93 2.87
C MET A 101 22.06 -19.78 2.00
N LEU A 102 21.22 -19.33 1.08
CA LEU A 102 21.39 -18.07 0.36
C LEU A 102 20.71 -16.97 1.14
N VAL A 103 21.38 -15.83 1.33
CA VAL A 103 20.84 -14.69 2.08
C VAL A 103 21.01 -13.42 1.29
N GLU A 104 19.90 -12.73 1.05
CA GLU A 104 19.87 -11.34 0.59
C GLU A 104 19.53 -10.45 1.79
N LYS A 105 20.36 -9.46 2.09
CA LYS A 105 20.22 -8.58 3.26
C LYS A 105 20.06 -7.13 2.86
N ASN A 106 19.46 -6.34 3.75
CA ASN A 106 19.33 -4.88 3.62
C ASN A 106 18.45 -4.44 2.44
N ILE A 107 17.51 -5.29 2.01
CA ILE A 107 16.51 -4.95 1.00
C ILE A 107 15.71 -3.78 1.55
N THR A 108 15.72 -2.65 0.84
CA THR A 108 14.94 -1.48 1.24
C THR A 108 13.46 -1.76 1.05
N VAL A 109 12.69 -1.56 2.11
CA VAL A 109 11.22 -1.71 2.09
C VAL A 109 10.60 -0.35 2.38
N TYR A 110 9.77 0.09 1.43
CA TYR A 110 8.81 1.17 1.61
C TYR A 110 7.42 0.55 1.58
N SER A 111 6.61 0.85 2.59
CA SER A 111 5.22 0.43 2.69
C SER A 111 4.39 1.56 3.32
N THR A 112 3.11 1.31 3.55
CA THR A 112 2.18 2.26 4.17
C THR A 112 1.33 1.51 5.19
N CYS A 113 1.27 2.00 6.43
CA CYS A 113 0.43 1.39 7.46
C CYS A 113 -1.05 1.58 7.11
N GLU A 114 -1.82 0.50 7.05
CA GLU A 114 -3.23 0.55 6.66
C GLU A 114 -4.13 1.29 7.66
N HIS A 115 -3.73 1.37 8.93
CA HIS A 115 -4.51 2.07 9.97
C HIS A 115 -4.46 3.59 9.84
N HIS A 116 -3.32 4.14 9.41
CA HIS A 116 -3.06 5.59 9.43
C HIS A 116 -2.71 6.16 8.06
N LEU A 117 -2.46 5.30 7.07
CA LEU A 117 -1.94 5.65 5.74
C LEU A 117 -0.61 6.42 5.79
N LEU A 118 0.20 6.15 6.82
CA LEU A 118 1.52 6.75 7.01
C LEU A 118 2.65 5.80 6.55
N PRO A 119 3.81 6.35 6.12
CA PRO A 119 4.91 5.54 5.62
C PRO A 119 5.47 4.56 6.66
N ILE A 120 5.74 3.34 6.20
CA ILE A 120 6.60 2.37 6.87
C ILE A 120 7.90 2.29 6.08
N VAL A 121 9.02 2.58 6.71
CA VAL A 121 10.35 2.53 6.11
C VAL A 121 11.21 1.56 6.89
N GLY A 122 11.78 0.57 6.21
CA GLY A 122 12.53 -0.48 6.88
C GLY A 122 13.44 -1.28 5.98
N LYS A 123 13.97 -2.36 6.55
CA LYS A 123 14.85 -3.32 5.89
C LYS A 123 14.29 -4.73 6.04
N ALA A 124 14.27 -5.46 4.93
CA ALA A 124 14.00 -6.89 4.93
C ALA A 124 15.30 -7.67 4.68
N HIS A 125 15.35 -8.86 5.26
CA HIS A 125 16.37 -9.85 5.03
C HIS A 125 15.67 -11.14 4.63
N VAL A 126 16.01 -11.68 3.47
CA VAL A 126 15.38 -12.89 2.93
C VAL A 126 16.45 -13.96 2.82
N ALA A 127 16.15 -15.13 3.37
CA ALA A 127 17.03 -16.29 3.30
C ALA A 127 16.26 -17.51 2.85
N TYR A 128 16.89 -18.35 2.02
CA TYR A 128 16.33 -19.64 1.63
C TYR A 128 17.43 -20.67 1.35
N ILE A 129 17.09 -21.95 1.47
CA ILE A 129 17.91 -23.07 1.02
C ILE A 129 17.25 -23.60 -0.25
N SER A 130 18.00 -23.74 -1.35
CA SER A 130 17.46 -24.25 -2.60
C SER A 130 17.16 -25.74 -2.51
N ASN A 131 16.05 -26.18 -3.08
CA ASN A 131 15.69 -27.59 -3.21
C ASN A 131 15.86 -28.14 -4.65
N GLY A 132 16.54 -27.40 -5.54
CA GLY A 132 16.77 -27.80 -6.94
C GLY A 132 16.36 -26.74 -7.95
#